data_AF-A0AAZ3R3F0-F1
#
_entry.id   AF-A0AAZ3R3F0-F1
#
_cell.length_a   1.000
_cell.length_b   1.000
_cell.length_c   1.000
_cell.angle_alpha   90.00
_cell.angle_beta   90.00
_cell.angle_gamma   90.00
#
_symmetry.space_group_name_H-M   'P 1'
#
loop_
_entity.id
_entity.type
_entity.pdbx_description
1 polymer ?
#
loop_
_entity_poly.entity_id
_entity_poly.type
_entity_poly.pdbx_seq_one_letter_code
_entity_poly.pdbx_strand_id
1 'polypeptide(L)' 'MRPQWFDSDKIPFGQMWVDDILWFPLMLQKKLFGYFKFQGHDLIIDHKLEEVEKL' A
#
# COMPACT_ATOMS: atom_id res chain seq x y z
N MET A 1 -7.42 3.91 19.15
CA MET A 1 -7.71 4.58 17.85
C MET A 1 -9.20 4.71 17.66
N ARG A 2 -9.69 5.84 17.16
CA ARG A 2 -11.06 6.00 16.67
C ARG A 2 -11.02 5.92 15.13
N PRO A 3 -12.00 5.29 14.48
CA PRO A 3 -12.07 5.29 13.02
C PRO A 3 -12.19 6.73 12.50
N GLN A 4 -11.52 7.01 11.39
CA GLN A 4 -11.49 8.32 10.75
C GLN A 4 -11.54 8.15 9.23
N TRP A 5 -12.33 8.99 8.57
CA TRP A 5 -12.39 9.09 7.11
C TRP A 5 -11.34 10.09 6.62
N PHE A 6 -10.73 9.79 5.48
CA PHE A 6 -9.76 10.64 4.80
C PHE A 6 -10.19 10.80 3.35
N ASP A 7 -10.01 12.00 2.81
CA ASP A 7 -10.06 12.20 1.36
C ASP A 7 -8.91 11.43 0.70
N SER A 8 -9.09 10.97 -0.54
CA SER A 8 -8.08 10.14 -1.24
C SER A 8 -6.73 10.85 -1.43
N ASP A 9 -6.72 12.18 -1.47
CA ASP A 9 -5.53 13.03 -1.56
C ASP A 9 -4.91 13.39 -0.20
N LYS A 10 -5.59 13.08 0.91
CA LYS A 10 -5.18 13.40 2.29
C LYS A 10 -4.85 12.17 3.13
N ILE A 11 -4.61 11.03 2.49
CA ILE A 11 -4.24 9.79 3.17
C ILE A 11 -2.87 9.98 3.86
N PRO A 12 -2.76 9.75 5.17
CA PRO A 12 -1.55 10.04 5.93
C PRO A 12 -0.52 8.90 5.82
N PHE A 13 0.03 8.65 4.62
CA PHE A 13 0.97 7.55 4.38
C PHE A 13 2.19 7.54 5.32
N GLY A 14 2.64 8.70 5.80
CA GLY A 14 3.75 8.78 6.78
C GLY A 14 3.42 8.26 8.19
N GLN A 15 2.15 7.92 8.46
CA GLN A 15 1.69 7.29 9.69
C GLN A 15 1.20 5.84 9.45
N MET A 16 1.41 5.33 8.24
CA MET A 16 0.96 4.01 7.79
C MET A 16 2.18 3.11 7.54
N TRP A 17 1.93 1.87 7.14
CA TRP A 17 3.03 0.99 6.76
C TRP A 17 3.71 1.48 5.48
N VAL A 18 5.01 1.23 5.37
CA VAL A 18 5.83 1.75 4.27
C VAL A 18 5.47 1.15 2.90
N ASP A 19 4.73 0.04 2.85
CA ASP A 19 4.21 -0.55 1.62
C ASP A 19 2.92 0.12 1.14
N ASP A 20 2.11 0.71 2.05
CA ASP A 20 0.82 1.31 1.70
C ASP A 20 0.96 2.43 0.67
N ILE A 21 2.06 3.19 0.72
CA ILE A 21 2.35 4.23 -0.27
C ILE A 21 2.56 3.66 -1.68
N LEU A 22 2.95 2.39 -1.80
CA LEU A 22 3.24 1.73 -3.08
C LEU A 22 1.97 1.15 -3.70
N TRP A 23 1.20 0.36 -2.94
CA TRP A 23 0.05 -0.37 -3.50
C TRP A 23 -1.27 0.40 -3.40
N PHE A 24 -1.46 1.25 -2.39
CA PHE A 24 -2.76 1.89 -2.13
C PHE A 24 -3.19 2.86 -3.24
N PRO A 25 -2.32 3.74 -3.77
CA PRO A 25 -2.73 4.63 -4.87
C PRO A 25 -3.12 3.85 -6.13
N LEU A 26 -2.44 2.73 -6.38
CA LEU A 26 -2.71 1.87 -7.53
C LEU A 26 -4.02 1.09 -7.34
N MET A 27 -4.33 0.67 -6.10
CA MET A 27 -5.57 -0.04 -5.77
C MET A 27 -6.81 0.81 -6.07
N LEU A 28 -6.73 2.12 -5.85
CA LEU A 28 -7.81 3.05 -6.19
C LEU A 28 -8.10 3.11 -7.69
N GLN A 29 -7.15 2.69 -8.53
CA GLN A 29 -7.28 2.74 -9.98
C GLN A 29 -7.62 1.37 -10.57
N LYS A 30 -7.00 0.29 -10.08
CA LYS A 30 -7.02 -1.04 -10.71
C LYS A 30 -6.84 -2.17 -9.70
N LYS A 31 -7.02 -3.41 -10.17
CA LYS A 31 -6.72 -4.63 -9.40
C LYS A 31 -5.24 -4.97 -9.51
N LEU A 32 -4.65 -5.40 -8.40
CA LEU A 32 -3.22 -5.64 -8.28
C LEU A 32 -2.95 -6.89 -7.46
N PHE A 33 -1.82 -7.52 -7.74
CA PHE A 33 -1.18 -8.50 -6.88
C PHE A 33 0.13 -7.91 -6.34
N GLY A 34 0.29 -7.91 -5.02
CA GLY A 34 1.45 -7.35 -4.34
C GLY A 34 2.17 -8.39 -3.49
N TYR A 35 3.50 -8.35 -3.52
CA TYR A 35 4.40 -9.08 -2.63
C TYR A 35 5.38 -8.08 -2.03
N PHE A 36 5.53 -8.10 -0.70
CA PHE A 36 6.47 -7.24 0.01
C PHE A 36 7.25 -8.09 1.01
N LYS A 37 8.58 -8.00 0.94
CA LYS A 37 9.51 -8.64 1.85
C LYS A 37 10.11 -7.59 2.76
N PHE A 38 9.89 -7.76 4.05
CA PHE A 38 10.36 -6.83 5.07
C PHE A 38 11.59 -7.37 5.81
N GLN A 39 12.47 -6.46 6.19
CA GLN A 39 13.49 -6.65 7.21
C GLN A 39 13.10 -5.80 8.43
N GLY A 40 12.56 -6.44 9.46
CA GLY A 40 11.91 -5.72 10.56
C GLY A 40 10.55 -5.16 10.15
N HIS A 41 10.15 -4.01 10.70
CA HIS A 41 8.86 -3.39 10.43
C HIS A 41 8.93 -2.21 9.45
N ASP A 42 10.11 -1.62 9.27
CA ASP A 42 10.23 -0.33 8.59
C ASP A 42 10.97 -0.40 7.25
N LEU A 43 11.61 -1.53 6.93
CA LEU A 43 12.43 -1.66 5.74
C LEU A 43 11.89 -2.75 4.81
N ILE A 44 11.45 -2.35 3.62
CA ILE A 44 11.16 -3.26 2.51
C ILE A 44 12.47 -3.58 1.79
N ILE A 45 12.88 -4.84 1.80
CA ILE A 45 14.10 -5.32 1.14
C ILE A 45 13.86 -5.90 -0.24
N ASP A 46 12.61 -6.30 -0.53
CA ASP A 46 12.19 -6.73 -1.86
C ASP A 46 10.69 -6.50 -2.00
N HIS A 47 10.24 -6.15 -3.21
CA HIS A 47 8.81 -6.07 -3.49
C HIS A 47 8.52 -6.32 -4.95
N LYS A 48 7.33 -6.88 -5.20
CA LYS A 48 6.80 -7.11 -6.53
C LYS A 48 5.36 -6.63 -6.57
N LEU A 49 5.04 -5.77 -7.53
CA LEU A 49 3.69 -5.26 -7.71
C LEU A 49 3.29 -5.41 -9.17
N GLU A 50 2.23 -6.18 -9.42
CA GLU A 50 1.76 -6.51 -10.76
C GLU A 50 0.28 -6.20 -10.88
N GLU A 51 -0.10 -5.55 -11.98
CA GLU A 51 -1.50 -5.38 -12.35
C GLU A 51 -2.07 -6.72 -12.81
N VAL A 52 -3.27 -7.07 -12.34
CA VAL A 52 -3.93 -8.33 -12.68
C VAL A 52 -5.36 -8.09 -13.14
N GLU A 53 -5.80 -8.81 -14.16
CA GLU A 53 -7.20 -8.74 -14.63
C GLU A 53 -8.16 -9.51 -13.72
N LYS A 54 -7.66 -10.58 -13.07
CA LYS A 54 -8.38 -11.44 -12.12
C LYS A 54 -7.46 -11.87 -10.98
N LEU A 55 -8.04 -12.02 -9.79
CA LEU A 55 -7.39 -12.52 -8.57
C LEU A 55 -7.43 -14.05 -8.52
#